data_AF-X1AUA2-F1
#
_entry.id   AF-X1AUA2-F1
#
_cell.length_a   1.000
_cell.length_b   1.000
_cell.length_c   1.000
_cell.angle_alpha   90.00
_cell.angle_beta   90.00
_cell.angle_gamma   90.00
#
_symmetry.space_group_name_H-M   'P 1'
#
loop_
_entity.id
_entity.type
_entity.pdbx_description
1 polymer ?
#
loop_
_entity_poly.entity_id
_entity_poly.type
_entity_poly.pdbx_seq_one_letter_code
_entity_poly.pdbx_strand_id
1 'polypeptide(L)' 'MKIILKETIENLGRAGNIVDVKDGFARNYLIPKKLAVKATEGNKT' A
#
# COMPACT_ATOMS: atom_id res chain seq x y z
N MET A 1 0.26 1.91 -9.15
CA MET A 1 -0.87 1.39 -8.37
C MET A 1 -0.91 2.04 -7.02
N LYS A 2 -2.03 2.73 -6.71
CA LYS A 2 -2.25 3.33 -5.39
C LYS A 2 -2.59 2.26 -4.36
N ILE A 3 -1.91 2.33 -3.23
CA ILE A 3 -2.10 1.44 -2.07
C ILE A 3 -2.17 2.26 -0.79
N ILE A 4 -2.78 1.70 0.24
CA ILE A 4 -2.78 2.22 1.61
C ILE A 4 -1.84 1.33 2.43
N LEU A 5 -0.82 1.93 3.06
CA LEU A 5 0.11 1.22 3.93
C LEU A 5 -0.60 0.79 5.22
N LYS A 6 -0.41 -0.47 5.64
CA LYS A 6 -0.90 -0.95 6.93
C LYS A 6 0.12 -0.75 8.05
N GLU A 7 1.39 -0.67 7.69
CA GLU A 7 2.52 -0.49 8.60
C GLU A 7 3.43 0.62 8.09
N THR A 8 4.20 1.22 8.99
CA THR A 8 5.21 2.21 8.63
C THR A 8 6.42 1.51 8.00
N ILE A 9 6.79 1.93 6.80
CA ILE A 9 7.93 1.42 6.05
C ILE A 9 8.87 2.59 5.78
N GLU A 10 10.09 2.49 6.29
CA GLU A 10 11.09 3.57 6.37
C GLU A 10 11.34 4.29 5.03
N ASN A 11 11.28 3.57 3.92
CA ASN A 11 11.51 4.11 2.57
C ASN A 11 10.25 4.33 1.73
N LEU A 12 9.07 4.21 2.33
CA LEU A 12 7.80 4.25 1.59
C LEU A 12 6.77 5.19 2.21
N GLY A 13 6.64 5.20 3.54
CA GLY A 13 5.69 6.07 4.24
C GLY A 13 5.21 5.48 5.56
N ARG A 14 4.29 6.19 6.22
CA ARG A 14 3.68 5.74 7.47
C ARG A 14 2.43 4.89 7.23
N ALA A 15 2.06 4.08 8.21
CA ALA A 15 0.77 3.40 8.22
C ALA A 15 -0.37 4.40 7.95
N GLY A 16 -1.33 4.03 7.09
CA GLY A 16 -2.44 4.86 6.64
C GLY A 16 -2.13 5.77 5.44
N ASN A 17 -0.86 5.94 5.04
CA ASN A 17 -0.54 6.75 3.87
C ASN A 17 -0.95 6.07 2.57
N ILE A 18 -1.51 6.87 1.65
CA ILE A 18 -1.72 6.46 0.27
C ILE A 18 -0.44 6.73 -0.50
N VAL A 19 0.16 5.67 -1.04
CA VAL A 19 1.38 5.76 -1.85
C VAL A 19 1.13 5.13 -3.22
N ASP A 20 1.77 5.68 -4.25
CA ASP A 20 1.71 5.11 -5.60
C ASP A 20 3.01 4.35 -5.88
N VAL A 21 2.87 3.05 -6.13
CA VAL A 21 4.00 2.15 -6.35
C VAL A 21 3.84 1.37 -7.65
N LYS A 22 4.93 0.76 -8.13
CA LYS A 22 4.87 -0.15 -9.27
C LYS A 22 3.93 -1.31 -8.95
N ASP A 23 3.10 -1.65 -9.93
CA ASP A 23 2.13 -2.72 -9.87
C ASP A 23 2.69 -4.07 -9.40
N GLY A 24 3.86 -4.47 -9.91
CA GLY A 24 4.53 -5.71 -9.49
C GLY A 24 4.94 -5.68 -8.01
N PHE A 25 5.38 -4.53 -7.50
CA PHE A 25 5.77 -4.39 -6.09
C PHE A 25 4.55 -4.47 -5.16
N ALA A 26 3.44 -3.82 -5.53
CA ALA A 26 2.19 -3.96 -4.79
C ALA A 26 1.66 -5.40 -4.80
N ARG A 27 1.53 -6.01 -5.98
CA ARG A 27 0.89 -7.33 -6.15
C ARG A 27 1.73 -8.50 -5.65
N ASN A 28 3.06 -8.44 -5.80
CA ASN A 28 3.92 -9.60 -5.51
C ASN A 28 4.62 -9.50 -4.14
N TYR A 29 4.69 -8.31 -3.54
CA TYR A 29 5.40 -8.11 -2.28
C TYR A 29 4.49 -7.55 -1.18
N LEU A 30 3.91 -6.36 -1.38
CA LEU A 30 3.22 -5.66 -0.29
C LEU A 30 1.87 -6.31 0.08
N ILE A 31 1.05 -6.67 -0.91
CA ILE A 31 -0.28 -7.26 -0.69
C ILE A 31 -0.18 -8.68 -0.10
N PRO A 32 0.63 -9.61 -0.65
CA PRO A 32 0.75 -10.97 -0.08
C PRO A 32 1.31 -10.97 1.34
N LYS A 33 2.21 -10.03 1.65
CA LYS A 33 2.75 -9.84 3.01
C LYS A 33 1.84 -9.06 3.94
N LYS A 34 0.65 -8.63 3.49
CA LYS A 34 -0.31 -7.83 4.27
C LYS A 34 0.27 -6.51 4.79
N LEU A 35 1.29 -5.95 4.11
CA LEU A 35 1.91 -4.67 4.45
C LEU A 35 1.13 -3.48 3.86
N ALA A 36 0.32 -3.72 2.84
CA ALA A 36 -0.53 -2.71 2.22
C ALA A 36 -1.81 -3.31 1.65
N VAL A 37 -2.81 -2.47 1.41
CA VAL A 37 -4.04 -2.81 0.68
C VAL A 37 -4.19 -1.93 -0.54
N LYS A 38 -4.89 -2.41 -1.58
CA LYS A 38 -5.20 -1.57 -2.75
C LYS A 38 -6.06 -0.39 -2.32
N ALA A 39 -5.66 0.81 -2.73
CA ALA A 39 -6.49 2.00 -2.58
C ALA A 39 -7.60 1.95 -3.65
N THR A 40 -8.79 1.53 -3.26
CA THR A 40 -10.02 1.62 -4.07
C THR A 40 -10.86 2.79 -3.56
N GLU A 41 -11.76 3.33 -4.37
CA GLU A 41 -12.65 4.43 -3.97
C GLU A 41 -13.43 4.11 -2.68
N GLY A 42 -13.76 2.83 -2.43
CA GLY A 42 -14.45 2.40 -1.22
C GLY A 42 -13.60 2.33 0.05
N ASN A 43 -12.27 2.41 -0.04
CA ASN A 43 -11.34 2.29 1.09
C ASN A 43 -10.68 3.63 1.47
N LYS A 44 -11.18 4.77 0.98
CA LYS A 44 -10.63 6.12 1.26
C LYS A 44 -11.10 6.75 2.58
N THR A 45 -11.65 5.96 3.51
CA THR A 45 -12.21 6.43 4.78
C THR A 45 -11.16 6.87 5.79
#